data_AF-A0A8D5U9T3-F1
#
_entry.id   AF-A0A8D5U9T3-F1
#
_cell.length_a   1.000
_cell.length_b   1.000
_cell.length_c   1.000
_cell.angle_alpha   90.00
_cell.angle_beta   90.00
_cell.angle_gamma   90.00
#
_symmetry.space_group_name_H-M   'P 1'
#
loop_
_entity.id
_entity.type
_entity.pdbx_description
1 polymer ?
#
loop_
_entity_poly.entity_id
_entity_poly.type
_entity_poly.pdbx_seq_one_letter_code
_entity_poly.pdbx_strand_id
1 'polypeptide(L)'
;MSSRIRNLNRNEVMLLNFSWGQGGLLALGSHYTMYAASPEGIYRVVNADQILSRYRNMLTKILKYIGIPEAVIIVGIVVFLVYQEVIKHIAFTFYYFHIVTIIVILMAVYGIVGGFIILKRTPPVPIIGELVVTWNEVGKIDVTNVRRVDVNSSESDTDNNQNTIEVGDWHVLTYTGAEITIRDVTDPYFKLKILKRKFGLNI
;
A
#
# COMPACT_ATOMS: atom_id res chain seq x y z
N MET A 1 20.46 -22.94 -14.56
CA MET A 1 19.90 -22.82 -13.21
C MET A 1 18.44 -23.23 -13.26
N SER A 2 18.03 -24.28 -12.54
CA SER A 2 16.61 -24.63 -12.39
C SER A 2 15.99 -23.64 -11.42
N SER A 3 15.20 -22.71 -11.93
CA SER A 3 14.47 -21.72 -11.12
C SER A 3 13.53 -22.42 -10.13
N ARG A 4 13.84 -22.37 -8.83
CA ARG A 4 12.99 -23.01 -7.80
C ARG A 4 11.84 -22.06 -7.47
N ILE A 5 10.64 -22.39 -7.93
CA ILE A 5 9.41 -21.70 -7.55
C ILE A 5 8.98 -22.18 -6.16
N ARG A 6 8.69 -21.25 -5.25
CA ARG A 6 8.30 -21.55 -3.87
C ARG A 6 7.21 -20.61 -3.37
N ASN A 7 6.32 -21.16 -2.54
CA ASN A 7 5.43 -20.35 -1.71
C ASN A 7 6.21 -19.78 -0.51
N LEU A 8 6.35 -18.46 -0.49
CA LEU A 8 7.09 -17.70 0.48
C LEU A 8 6.18 -17.31 1.65
N ASN A 9 6.61 -17.67 2.86
CA ASN A 9 5.93 -17.26 4.09
C ASN A 9 6.09 -15.74 4.30
N ARG A 10 4.97 -15.01 4.44
CA ARG A 10 4.95 -13.55 4.62
C ARG A 10 5.79 -13.07 5.81
N ASN A 11 5.93 -13.88 6.86
CA ASN A 11 6.70 -13.52 8.05
C ASN A 11 8.22 -13.64 7.82
N GLU A 12 8.63 -14.52 6.91
CA GLU A 12 10.03 -14.82 6.62
C GLU A 12 10.61 -13.92 5.55
N VAL A 13 9.76 -13.32 4.71
CA VAL A 13 10.22 -12.49 3.58
C VAL A 13 10.13 -11.00 3.84
N MET A 14 10.92 -10.24 3.09
CA MET A 14 10.91 -8.78 3.06
C MET A 14 10.73 -8.33 1.62
N LEU A 15 9.66 -7.60 1.32
CA LEU A 15 9.44 -7.03 -0.01
C LEU A 15 10.39 -5.85 -0.24
N LEU A 16 11.14 -5.89 -1.33
CA LEU A 16 12.23 -4.96 -1.60
C LEU A 16 11.70 -3.69 -2.26
N ASN A 17 10.98 -3.83 -3.36
CA ASN A 17 10.51 -2.72 -4.18
C ASN A 17 9.00 -2.49 -4.11
N PHE A 18 8.38 -2.92 -3.00
CA PHE A 18 6.98 -2.62 -2.68
C PHE A 18 6.90 -1.82 -1.37
N SER A 19 6.11 -0.76 -1.35
CA SER A 19 5.79 0.01 -0.14
C SER A 19 4.28 -0.03 0.13
N TRP A 20 3.93 -0.21 1.40
CA TRP A 20 2.55 -0.33 1.88
C TRP A 20 1.91 1.05 2.15
N GLY A 21 1.98 1.96 1.18
CA GLY A 21 1.40 3.32 1.27
C GLY A 21 0.73 3.76 -0.03
N GLN A 22 -0.04 4.87 0.00
CA GLN A 22 -0.72 5.42 -1.20
C GLN A 22 0.26 5.71 -2.34
N GLY A 23 1.47 6.21 -2.05
CA GLY A 23 2.54 6.40 -3.05
C GLY A 23 3.08 5.10 -3.65
N GLY A 24 2.93 3.98 -2.94
CA GLY A 24 3.28 2.64 -3.45
C GLY A 24 2.27 2.09 -4.45
N LEU A 25 1.01 2.56 -4.43
CA LEU A 25 -0.04 2.12 -5.37
C LEU A 25 -0.06 2.93 -6.67
N LEU A 26 0.36 4.20 -6.62
CA LEU A 26 0.38 5.10 -7.77
C LEU A 26 1.62 4.90 -8.67
N ALA A 27 2.72 4.40 -8.12
CA ALA A 27 3.94 4.09 -8.88
C ALA A 27 3.88 2.76 -9.67
N LEU A 28 2.79 1.98 -9.53
CA LEU A 28 2.69 0.64 -10.08
C LEU A 28 2.00 0.64 -11.44
N GLY A 29 2.78 0.95 -12.47
CA GLY A 29 2.46 0.63 -13.86
C GLY A 29 2.35 -0.89 -14.10
N SER A 30 1.75 -1.28 -15.23
CA SER A 30 1.32 -2.64 -15.57
C SER A 30 2.43 -3.70 -15.78
N HIS A 31 3.69 -3.41 -15.48
CA HIS A 31 4.85 -4.30 -15.73
C HIS A 31 5.89 -4.24 -14.61
N TYR A 32 5.45 -4.12 -13.36
CA TYR A 32 6.37 -3.96 -12.24
C TYR A 32 6.81 -5.31 -11.67
N THR A 33 8.06 -5.70 -11.92
CA THR A 33 8.65 -6.92 -11.35
C THR A 33 8.87 -6.74 -9.86
N MET A 34 8.09 -7.41 -9.02
CA MET A 34 8.30 -7.39 -7.57
C MET A 34 9.42 -8.33 -7.15
N TYR A 35 10.25 -7.86 -6.21
CA TYR A 35 11.29 -8.66 -5.59
C TYR A 35 11.08 -8.80 -4.08
N ALA A 36 11.42 -9.97 -3.56
CA ALA A 36 11.36 -10.31 -2.15
C ALA A 36 12.70 -10.91 -1.71
N ALA A 37 13.13 -10.59 -0.50
CA ALA A 37 14.27 -11.23 0.14
C ALA A 37 13.79 -12.24 1.18
N SER A 38 14.42 -13.41 1.22
CA SER A 38 14.20 -14.45 2.24
C SER A 38 15.55 -14.90 2.80
N PRO A 39 15.62 -15.77 3.83
CA PRO A 39 16.89 -16.29 4.34
C PRO A 39 17.77 -17.01 3.31
N GLU A 40 17.19 -17.48 2.20
CA GLU A 40 17.92 -18.25 1.17
C GLU A 40 18.51 -17.34 0.08
N GLY A 41 17.89 -16.19 -0.17
CA GLY A 41 18.30 -15.30 -1.24
C GLY A 41 17.23 -14.30 -1.66
N ILE A 42 17.41 -13.76 -2.87
CA ILE A 42 16.49 -12.83 -3.50
C ILE A 42 15.60 -13.60 -4.48
N TYR A 43 14.31 -13.32 -4.38
CA TYR A 43 13.24 -13.92 -5.14
C TYR A 43 12.55 -12.88 -6.01
N ARG A 44 12.21 -13.26 -7.24
CA ARG A 44 11.29 -12.55 -8.12
C ARG A 44 9.89 -13.07 -7.86
N VAL A 45 8.96 -12.20 -7.48
CA VAL A 45 7.57 -12.58 -7.20
C VAL A 45 6.84 -12.80 -8.52
N VAL A 46 6.36 -14.02 -8.73
CA VAL A 46 5.71 -14.46 -9.98
C VAL A 46 4.24 -14.03 -10.01
N ASN A 47 3.57 -14.05 -8.86
CA ASN A 47 2.16 -13.70 -8.75
C ASN A 47 1.92 -12.25 -8.32
N ALA A 48 2.83 -11.34 -8.69
CA ALA A 48 2.75 -9.93 -8.36
C ALA A 48 1.39 -9.35 -8.77
N ASP A 49 0.98 -9.49 -10.03
CA ASP A 49 -0.29 -8.98 -10.55
C ASP A 49 -1.52 -9.48 -9.78
N GLN A 50 -1.49 -10.73 -9.33
CA GLN A 50 -2.55 -11.32 -8.52
C GLN A 50 -2.62 -10.68 -7.12
N ILE A 51 -1.47 -10.35 -6.53
CA ILE A 51 -1.37 -9.64 -5.25
C ILE A 51 -1.89 -8.20 -5.41
N LEU A 52 -1.44 -7.47 -6.43
CA LEU A 52 -1.89 -6.09 -6.69
C LEU A 52 -3.40 -6.05 -6.97
N SER A 53 -3.89 -6.89 -7.88
CA SER A 53 -5.31 -6.90 -8.26
C SER A 53 -6.21 -7.21 -7.07
N ARG A 54 -5.82 -8.15 -6.19
CA ARG A 54 -6.60 -8.41 -4.97
C ARG A 54 -6.58 -7.20 -4.03
N TYR A 55 -5.44 -6.54 -3.87
CA TYR A 55 -5.35 -5.35 -3.02
C TYR A 55 -6.20 -4.19 -3.58
N ARG A 56 -6.10 -3.90 -4.88
CA ARG A 56 -6.92 -2.90 -5.56
C ARG A 56 -8.40 -3.21 -5.38
N ASN A 57 -8.81 -4.46 -5.61
CA ASN A 57 -10.20 -4.87 -5.42
C ASN A 57 -10.66 -4.74 -3.95
N MET A 58 -9.80 -5.03 -2.99
CA MET A 58 -10.10 -4.83 -1.57
C MET A 58 -10.25 -3.34 -1.23
N LEU A 59 -9.35 -2.50 -1.70
CA LEU A 59 -9.39 -1.05 -1.50
C LEU A 59 -10.64 -0.44 -2.13
N THR A 60 -10.97 -0.80 -3.38
CA THR A 60 -12.19 -0.35 -4.05
C THR A 60 -13.45 -0.79 -3.29
N LYS A 61 -13.47 -2.00 -2.72
CA LYS A 61 -14.58 -2.44 -1.86
C LYS A 61 -14.66 -1.57 -0.60
N ILE A 62 -13.56 -1.36 0.11
CA ILE A 62 -13.54 -0.53 1.33
C ILE A 62 -13.99 0.91 1.02
N LEU A 63 -13.43 1.52 -0.03
CA LEU A 63 -13.80 2.86 -0.48
C LEU A 63 -15.28 2.95 -0.85
N LYS A 64 -15.86 1.90 -1.46
CA LYS A 64 -17.31 1.85 -1.71
C LYS A 64 -18.12 1.87 -0.41
N TYR A 65 -17.69 1.17 0.63
CA TYR A 65 -18.38 1.17 1.93
C TYR A 65 -18.22 2.49 2.70
N ILE A 66 -17.14 3.24 2.48
CA ILE A 66 -16.91 4.54 3.12
C ILE A 66 -17.56 5.68 2.33
N GLY A 67 -17.44 5.67 1.00
CA GLY A 67 -17.91 6.74 0.11
C GLY A 67 -19.42 6.74 -0.14
N ILE A 68 -20.11 5.60 -0.01
CA ILE A 68 -21.59 5.57 -0.08
C ILE A 68 -22.20 6.38 1.08
N PRO A 69 -21.79 6.20 2.35
CA PRO A 69 -22.17 7.08 3.46
C PRO A 69 -21.95 8.56 3.19
N GLU A 70 -20.76 8.97 2.72
CA GLU A 70 -20.44 10.37 2.44
C GLU A 70 -21.36 10.99 1.39
N ALA A 71 -21.62 10.29 0.29
CA ALA A 71 -22.53 10.77 -0.75
C ALA A 71 -23.96 11.00 -0.22
N VAL A 72 -24.45 10.09 0.62
CA VAL A 72 -25.79 10.22 1.24
C VAL A 72 -25.82 11.38 2.24
N ILE A 73 -24.75 11.60 3.00
CA ILE A 73 -24.61 12.73 3.92
C ILE A 73 -24.61 14.06 3.17
N ILE A 74 -23.84 14.18 2.09
CA ILE A 74 -23.78 15.39 1.25
C ILE A 74 -25.16 15.71 0.68
N VAL A 75 -25.86 14.72 0.12
CA VAL A 75 -27.22 14.90 -0.38
C VAL A 75 -28.17 15.32 0.75
N GLY A 76 -28.06 14.71 1.93
CA GLY A 76 -28.85 15.08 3.11
C GLY A 76 -28.61 16.52 3.56
N ILE A 77 -27.35 16.98 3.56
CA ILE A 77 -26.99 18.36 3.90
C ILE A 77 -27.54 19.34 2.85
N VAL A 78 -27.40 19.04 1.56
CA VAL A 78 -27.92 19.90 0.49
C VAL A 78 -29.44 20.03 0.60
N VAL A 79 -30.16 18.92 0.80
CA VAL A 79 -31.62 18.93 1.01
C VAL A 79 -31.98 19.74 2.27
N PHE A 80 -31.22 19.59 3.36
CA PHE A 80 -31.43 20.35 4.59
C PHE A 80 -31.23 21.87 4.39
N LEU A 81 -30.15 22.28 3.71
CA LEU A 81 -29.87 23.69 3.44
C LEU A 81 -30.95 24.33 2.56
N VAL A 82 -31.39 23.62 1.52
CA VAL A 82 -32.53 24.06 0.69
C VAL A 82 -33.81 24.16 1.53
N TYR A 83 -34.06 23.21 2.43
CA TYR A 83 -35.21 23.23 3.34
C TYR A 83 -35.16 24.42 4.31
N GLN A 84 -33.99 24.75 4.89
CA GLN A 84 -33.80 25.89 5.78
C GLN A 84 -34.11 27.23 5.11
N GLU A 85 -33.71 27.39 3.85
CA GLU A 85 -33.99 28.62 3.10
C GLU A 85 -35.48 28.79 2.78
N VAL A 86 -36.22 27.68 2.62
CA VAL A 86 -37.65 27.69 2.27
C VAL A 86 -38.57 27.79 3.50
N ILE A 87 -38.18 27.24 4.67
CA ILE A 87 -39.00 27.18 5.88
C ILE A 87 -38.20 27.70 7.10
N LYS A 88 -38.10 29.02 7.23
CA LYS A 88 -37.27 29.71 8.25
C LYS A 88 -37.87 29.80 9.66
N HIS A 89 -39.08 29.31 9.86
CA HIS A 89 -39.78 29.42 11.14
C HIS A 89 -40.42 28.08 11.46
N ILE A 90 -40.00 27.42 12.54
CA ILE A 90 -40.71 26.45 13.41
C ILE A 90 -39.65 25.60 14.16
N ALA A 91 -39.92 25.25 15.42
CA ALA A 91 -39.14 24.32 16.27
C ALA A 91 -38.85 22.93 15.65
N PHE A 92 -39.43 22.64 14.49
CA PHE A 92 -39.30 21.42 13.69
C PHE A 92 -37.89 21.27 13.09
N THR A 93 -37.20 22.39 12.86
CA THR A 93 -35.80 22.42 12.39
C THR A 93 -34.84 21.71 13.35
N PHE A 94 -35.06 21.84 14.67
CA PHE A 94 -34.18 21.25 15.68
C PHE A 94 -34.31 19.72 15.74
N TYR A 95 -35.54 19.21 15.59
CA TYR A 95 -35.82 17.77 15.55
C TYR A 95 -35.25 17.10 14.30
N TYR A 96 -35.40 17.74 13.13
CA TYR A 96 -34.85 17.23 11.88
C TYR A 96 -33.32 17.17 11.89
N PHE A 97 -32.67 18.20 12.43
CA PHE A 97 -31.21 18.24 12.57
C PHE A 97 -30.68 17.06 13.40
N HIS A 98 -31.33 16.73 14.53
CA HIS A 98 -30.95 15.58 15.35
C HIS A 98 -31.15 14.24 14.64
N ILE A 99 -32.24 14.07 13.89
CA ILE A 99 -32.47 12.85 13.10
C ILE A 99 -31.37 12.67 12.05
N VAL A 100 -31.07 13.73 11.28
CA VAL A 100 -30.00 13.70 10.27
C VAL A 100 -28.66 13.37 10.93
N THR A 101 -28.36 13.99 12.08
CA THR A 101 -27.12 13.73 12.82
C THR A 101 -27.01 12.27 13.27
N ILE A 102 -28.09 11.67 13.78
CA ILE A 102 -28.11 10.26 14.18
C ILE A 102 -27.90 9.35 12.97
N ILE A 103 -28.55 9.64 11.83
CA ILE A 103 -28.38 8.87 10.58
C ILE A 103 -26.93 8.95 10.09
N VAL A 104 -26.32 10.13 10.11
CA VAL A 104 -24.91 10.35 9.74
C VAL A 104 -23.98 9.48 10.60
N ILE A 105 -24.18 9.51 11.92
CA ILE A 105 -23.37 8.71 12.87
C ILE A 105 -23.54 7.22 12.59
N LEU A 106 -24.78 6.73 12.40
CA LEU A 106 -25.04 5.32 12.12
C LEU A 106 -24.41 4.87 10.79
N MET A 107 -24.44 5.72 9.76
CA MET A 107 -23.80 5.42 8.48
C MET A 107 -22.27 5.43 8.56
N ALA A 108 -21.68 6.35 9.33
CA ALA A 108 -20.24 6.35 9.59
C ALA A 108 -19.81 5.08 10.32
N VAL A 109 -20.55 4.67 11.36
CA VAL A 109 -20.31 3.41 12.09
C VAL A 109 -20.43 2.21 11.14
N TYR A 110 -21.47 2.17 10.29
CA TYR A 110 -21.64 1.11 9.30
C TYR A 110 -20.47 1.02 8.32
N GLY A 111 -20.00 2.15 7.80
CA GLY A 111 -18.86 2.21 6.88
C GLY A 111 -17.57 1.70 7.53
N ILE A 112 -17.27 2.13 8.76
CA ILE A 112 -16.10 1.69 9.52
C ILE A 112 -16.18 0.19 9.80
N VAL A 113 -17.29 -0.28 10.36
CA VAL A 113 -17.48 -1.71 10.71
C VAL A 113 -17.44 -2.58 9.46
N GLY A 114 -18.11 -2.17 8.37
CA GLY A 114 -18.10 -2.86 7.08
C GLY A 114 -16.70 -2.97 6.49
N GLY A 115 -15.92 -1.87 6.53
CA GLY A 115 -14.52 -1.85 6.13
C GLY A 115 -13.67 -2.84 6.93
N PHE A 116 -13.81 -2.86 8.26
CA PHE A 116 -13.10 -3.80 9.14
C PHE A 116 -13.47 -5.26 8.85
N ILE A 117 -14.73 -5.55 8.59
CA ILE A 117 -15.18 -6.92 8.26
C ILE A 117 -14.54 -7.39 6.94
N ILE A 118 -14.48 -6.54 5.93
CA ILE A 118 -13.85 -6.87 4.64
C ILE A 118 -12.36 -7.12 4.83
N LEU A 119 -11.69 -6.29 5.62
CA LEU A 119 -10.27 -6.44 5.91
C LEU A 119 -9.99 -7.79 6.61
N LYS A 120 -10.79 -8.15 7.63
CA LYS A 120 -10.63 -9.42 8.35
C LYS A 120 -10.98 -10.65 7.51
N ARG A 121 -11.96 -10.54 6.62
CA ARG A 121 -12.44 -11.68 5.80
C ARG A 121 -11.66 -11.90 4.53
N THR A 122 -10.77 -10.98 4.14
CA THR A 122 -9.97 -11.13 2.92
C THR A 122 -8.69 -11.91 3.27
N PRO A 123 -8.59 -13.20 2.91
CA PRO A 123 -7.39 -13.97 3.21
C PRO A 123 -6.19 -13.38 2.45
N PRO A 124 -5.00 -13.35 3.08
CA PRO A 124 -3.79 -12.89 2.42
C PRO A 124 -3.51 -13.76 1.18
N VAL A 125 -3.09 -13.14 0.08
CA VAL A 125 -2.60 -13.88 -1.09
C VAL A 125 -1.25 -14.50 -0.72
N PRO A 126 -0.99 -15.78 -1.00
CA PRO A 126 0.36 -16.34 -0.85
C PRO A 126 1.34 -15.58 -1.73
N ILE A 127 2.59 -15.40 -1.29
CA ILE A 127 3.62 -14.80 -2.12
C ILE A 127 4.34 -15.95 -2.83
N ILE A 128 4.23 -16.04 -4.15
CA ILE A 128 4.90 -17.08 -4.93
C ILE A 128 6.11 -16.44 -5.58
N GLY A 129 7.29 -16.92 -5.21
CA GLY A 129 8.56 -16.39 -5.68
C GLY A 129 9.38 -17.43 -6.43
N GLU A 130 10.13 -16.95 -7.41
CA GLU A 130 11.18 -17.65 -8.11
C GLU A 130 12.54 -17.19 -7.59
N LEU A 131 13.38 -18.10 -7.12
CA LEU A 131 14.71 -17.77 -6.62
C LEU A 131 15.59 -17.24 -7.78
N VAL A 132 16.08 -16.01 -7.64
CA VAL A 132 16.93 -15.34 -8.65
C VAL A 132 18.41 -15.50 -8.32
N VAL A 133 18.75 -15.29 -7.04
CA VAL A 133 20.14 -15.39 -6.55
C VAL A 133 20.15 -15.79 -5.08
N THR A 134 21.05 -16.70 -4.71
CA THR A 134 21.27 -17.07 -3.31
C THR A 134 22.21 -16.09 -2.61
N TRP A 135 22.08 -15.90 -1.31
CA TRP A 135 23.01 -14.99 -0.58
C TRP A 135 24.47 -15.41 -0.68
N ASN A 136 24.74 -16.71 -0.83
CA ASN A 136 26.10 -17.22 -1.01
C ASN A 136 26.72 -16.81 -2.36
N GLU A 137 25.89 -16.50 -3.35
CA GLU A 137 26.33 -16.03 -4.65
C GLU A 137 26.46 -14.50 -4.71
N VAL A 138 25.85 -13.77 -3.76
CA VAL A 138 25.91 -12.31 -3.70
C VAL A 138 27.27 -11.86 -3.19
N GLY A 139 28.00 -11.13 -4.04
CA GLY A 139 29.28 -10.51 -3.67
C GLY A 139 29.08 -9.14 -3.02
N LYS A 140 28.30 -8.27 -3.65
CA LYS A 140 27.96 -6.95 -3.10
C LYS A 140 26.61 -6.44 -3.60
N ILE A 141 26.04 -5.51 -2.84
CA ILE A 141 24.83 -4.77 -3.23
C ILE A 141 25.17 -3.29 -3.22
N ASP A 142 25.22 -2.69 -4.40
CA ASP A 142 25.43 -1.26 -4.57
C ASP A 142 24.06 -0.56 -4.69
N VAL A 143 23.90 0.55 -3.97
CA VAL A 143 22.72 1.38 -4.05
C VAL A 143 23.00 2.53 -5.02
N THR A 144 22.16 2.66 -6.05
CA THR A 144 22.30 3.69 -7.10
C THR A 144 20.98 4.43 -7.30
N ASN A 145 21.00 5.50 -8.11
CA ASN A 145 19.82 6.24 -8.54
C ASN A 145 18.90 6.68 -7.39
N VAL A 146 19.50 7.04 -6.24
CA VAL A 146 18.74 7.46 -5.07
C VAL A 146 18.11 8.82 -5.33
N ARG A 147 16.79 8.86 -5.23
CA ARG A 147 15.97 10.05 -5.39
C ARG A 147 14.96 10.14 -4.26
N ARG A 148 14.55 11.36 -3.92
CA ARG A 148 13.43 11.58 -2.99
C ARG A 148 12.13 11.63 -3.79
N VAL A 149 11.14 10.88 -3.33
CA VAL A 149 9.81 10.84 -3.92
C VAL A 149 8.82 11.35 -2.88
N ASP A 150 8.01 12.33 -3.28
CA ASP A 150 6.94 12.85 -2.44
C ASP A 150 5.80 11.83 -2.37
N VAL A 151 5.43 11.40 -1.16
CA VAL A 151 4.33 10.44 -0.96
C VAL A 151 2.96 11.14 -0.93
N ASN A 152 2.95 12.47 -0.78
CA ASN A 152 1.76 13.30 -0.72
C ASN A 152 1.57 14.05 -2.05
N SER A 153 0.96 13.42 -3.04
CA SER A 153 0.38 14.12 -4.19
C SER A 153 -1.14 14.18 -4.05
N SER A 154 -1.65 14.67 -2.92
CA SER A 154 -3.00 15.22 -2.85
C SER A 154 -2.83 16.72 -2.92
N GLU A 155 -3.34 17.30 -4.00
CA GLU A 155 -3.32 18.72 -4.32
C GLU A 155 -4.30 19.49 -3.39
N SER A 156 -4.13 19.37 -2.08
CA SER A 156 -4.74 20.26 -1.09
C SER A 156 -4.08 20.02 0.27
N ASP A 157 -3.30 20.99 0.71
CA ASP A 157 -3.29 21.56 2.06
C ASP A 157 -1.91 22.11 2.40
N THR A 158 -1.96 23.41 2.67
CA THR A 158 -0.97 24.31 3.25
C THR A 158 -0.40 23.79 4.57
N ASP A 159 0.40 22.72 4.51
CA ASP A 159 1.27 22.36 5.63
C ASP A 159 2.57 21.73 5.11
N ASN A 160 3.70 22.33 5.49
CA ASN A 160 5.06 22.09 4.98
C ASN A 160 5.66 20.72 5.37
N ASN A 161 4.85 19.75 5.79
CA ASN A 161 5.31 18.39 6.09
C ASN A 161 5.25 17.52 4.83
N GLN A 162 6.15 17.81 3.89
CA GLN A 162 6.46 16.90 2.79
C GLN A 162 7.00 15.58 3.38
N ASN A 163 6.16 14.55 3.46
CA ASN A 163 6.59 13.18 3.72
C ASN A 163 7.31 12.66 2.47
N THR A 164 8.60 12.99 2.36
CA THR A 164 9.47 12.47 1.30
C THR A 164 10.01 11.10 1.70
N ILE A 165 9.93 10.11 0.81
CA ILE A 165 10.61 8.82 0.96
C ILE A 165 11.81 8.77 0.04
N GLU A 166 12.89 8.12 0.47
CA GLU A 166 14.02 7.83 -0.41
C GLU A 166 13.73 6.58 -1.23
N VAL A 167 13.96 6.65 -2.53
CA VAL A 167 13.78 5.53 -3.46
C VAL A 167 15.04 5.41 -4.28
N GLY A 168 15.60 4.21 -4.38
CA GLY A 168 16.79 3.97 -5.19
C GLY A 168 16.81 2.55 -5.74
N ASP A 169 17.77 2.28 -6.61
CA ASP A 169 17.94 0.97 -7.20
C ASP A 169 18.99 0.17 -6.43
N TRP A 170 18.80 -1.13 -6.32
CA TRP A 170 19.83 -2.05 -5.85
C TRP A 170 20.43 -2.79 -7.03
N HIS A 171 21.75 -2.68 -7.17
CA HIS A 171 22.53 -3.48 -8.09
C HIS A 171 23.21 -4.60 -7.31
N VAL A 172 22.68 -5.81 -7.48
CA VAL A 172 23.20 -7.01 -6.84
C VAL A 172 24.21 -7.65 -7.77
N LEU A 173 25.48 -7.63 -7.36
CA LEU A 173 26.59 -8.20 -8.12
C LEU A 173 26.98 -9.54 -7.50
N THR A 174 26.93 -10.60 -8.30
CA THR A 174 27.33 -11.93 -7.86
C THR A 174 28.84 -12.13 -7.97
N TYR A 175 29.39 -13.09 -7.21
CA TYR A 175 30.79 -13.50 -7.37
C TYR A 175 31.11 -14.04 -8.76
N THR A 176 30.09 -14.51 -9.49
CA THR A 176 30.19 -15.00 -10.86
C THR A 176 30.14 -13.88 -11.91
N GLY A 177 29.99 -12.61 -11.49
CA GLY A 177 29.90 -11.45 -12.38
C GLY A 177 28.52 -11.20 -12.99
N ALA A 178 27.49 -11.93 -12.56
CA ALA A 178 26.12 -11.63 -12.94
C ALA A 178 25.59 -10.42 -12.15
N GLU A 179 24.77 -9.61 -12.80
CA GLU A 179 24.20 -8.40 -12.21
C GLU A 179 22.67 -8.49 -12.24
N ILE A 180 22.05 -8.20 -11.10
CA ILE A 180 20.59 -8.14 -10.94
C ILE A 180 20.23 -6.76 -10.44
N THR A 181 19.46 -6.02 -11.23
CA THR A 181 18.95 -4.70 -10.83
C THR A 181 17.54 -4.83 -10.26
N ILE A 182 17.39 -4.43 -9.01
CA ILE A 182 16.10 -4.29 -8.34
C ILE A 182 15.79 -2.80 -8.27
N ARG A 183 14.86 -2.37 -9.12
CA ARG A 183 14.49 -0.96 -9.21
C ARG A 183 13.58 -0.54 -8.08
N ASP A 184 13.61 0.75 -7.76
CA ASP A 184 12.61 1.42 -6.93
C ASP A 184 12.43 0.81 -5.52
N VAL A 185 13.56 0.47 -4.91
CA VAL A 185 13.63 0.06 -3.50
C VAL A 185 13.41 1.27 -2.61
N THR A 186 12.36 1.25 -1.79
CA THR A 186 12.11 2.31 -0.80
C THR A 186 13.07 2.20 0.37
N ASP A 187 13.60 3.34 0.83
CA ASP A 187 14.62 3.48 1.86
C ASP A 187 15.78 2.49 1.67
N PRO A 188 16.48 2.55 0.52
CA PRO A 188 17.34 1.46 0.06
C PRO A 188 18.47 1.12 1.04
N TYR A 189 19.09 2.12 1.68
CA TYR A 189 20.12 1.89 2.69
C TYR A 189 19.58 1.28 3.98
N PHE A 190 18.43 1.78 4.45
CA PHE A 190 17.80 1.30 5.68
C PHE A 190 17.28 -0.13 5.51
N LYS A 191 16.63 -0.43 4.39
CA LYS A 191 16.20 -1.79 4.06
C LYS A 191 17.37 -2.76 3.99
N LEU A 192 18.48 -2.37 3.37
CA LEU A 192 19.67 -3.20 3.30
C LEU A 192 20.22 -3.51 4.70
N LYS A 193 20.27 -2.50 5.59
CA LYS A 193 20.67 -2.68 7.00
C LYS A 193 19.75 -3.64 7.75
N ILE A 194 18.42 -3.49 7.60
CA ILE A 194 17.46 -4.42 8.21
C ILE A 194 17.68 -5.84 7.69
N LEU A 195 17.85 -5.98 6.39
CA LEU A 195 18.01 -7.26 5.72
C LEU A 195 19.28 -7.99 6.19
N LYS A 196 20.42 -7.28 6.29
CA LYS A 196 21.66 -7.81 6.87
C LYS A 196 21.44 -8.30 8.30
N ARG A 197 20.72 -7.52 9.12
CA ARG A 197 20.42 -7.90 10.52
C ARG A 197 19.45 -9.08 10.61
N LYS A 198 18.39 -9.11 9.80
CA LYS A 198 17.31 -10.11 9.84
C LYS A 198 17.80 -11.49 9.43
N PHE A 199 18.70 -11.55 8.44
CA PHE A 199 19.20 -12.81 7.88
C PHE A 199 20.67 -13.10 8.23
N GLY A 200 21.32 -12.26 9.05
CA GLY A 200 22.70 -12.47 9.48
C GLY A 200 23.73 -12.41 8.35
N LEU A 201 23.52 -11.53 7.37
CA LEU A 201 24.31 -11.49 6.14
C LEU A 201 25.56 -10.63 6.31
N ASN A 202 26.69 -11.12 5.79
CA ASN A 202 27.96 -10.41 5.74
C ASN A 202 28.34 -10.08 4.29
N ILE A 203 27.57 -9.14 3.72
CA ILE A 203 27.69 -8.54 2.38
C ILE A 203 27.80 -7.02 2.53
#